data_AF-A0A2E8Z0F6-F1
#
_entry.id   AF-A0A2E8Z0F6-F1
#
_cell.length_a   1.000
_cell.length_b   1.000
_cell.length_c   1.000
_cell.angle_alpha   90.00
_cell.angle_beta   90.00
_cell.angle_gamma   90.00
#
_symmetry.space_group_name_H-M   'P 1'
#
loop_
_entity.id
_entity.type
_entity.pdbx_description
1 polymer ?
#
loop_
_entity_poly.entity_id
_entity_poly.type
_entity_poly.pdbx_seq_one_letter_code
_entity_poly.pdbx_strand_id
1 'polypeptide(L)'
;MPRPSHRRALRAVVGVSAVALVATGLGPAAALAPEPWETELSFAADPGTVGAASDSPGTPSLCGTAGAPLDVEVPVSDVPDGIVTDVEVGISFSTGAWGGDAAVTLVAPDGMTSSPVFGRTGAATPTGCGSPNDLVGDYVFSDRAVADWWTSALSATPMPSGEFRAHSIGPTNEQVLLTPTFAAVDPNGTWVLRVTDSGGGDILTVTDAAVTITVDEPPVLNLSGPGNGARLPVRPTYTISSPDADVAGFTCAIDGGAGAPCTSPFVPAVEPGDHVLAVTALDAAGQTTTATRSFTLRDIACEQATKKLAKAKKANKKAVKALKKATKNLKALKKKDASKAKIKKAAKKVEKATKVKTSKGKALGKAKRGFTSAC
;
A
#
# COMPACT_ATOMS: atom_id res chain seq x y z
N MET A 1 -6.16 44.55 -5.66
CA MET A 1 -7.03 43.56 -4.99
C MET A 1 -6.23 42.27 -4.83
N PRO A 2 -5.99 41.79 -3.60
CA PRO A 2 -5.01 40.75 -3.32
C PRO A 2 -5.60 39.33 -3.52
N ARG A 3 -4.71 38.38 -3.83
CA ARG A 3 -5.00 36.94 -3.97
C ARG A 3 -5.10 36.27 -2.60
N PRO A 4 -5.96 35.25 -2.41
CA PRO A 4 -5.98 34.47 -1.18
C PRO A 4 -4.78 33.50 -1.15
N SER A 5 -4.02 33.57 -0.07
CA SER A 5 -2.96 32.64 0.28
C SER A 5 -3.56 31.35 0.86
N HIS A 6 -3.35 30.21 0.21
CA HIS A 6 -3.59 28.91 0.84
C HIS A 6 -2.44 28.63 1.82
N ARG A 7 -2.69 28.86 3.12
CA ARG A 7 -1.84 28.32 4.19
C ARG A 7 -2.13 26.82 4.29
N ARG A 8 -1.14 25.98 3.99
CA ARG A 8 -1.14 24.58 4.41
C ARG A 8 -1.06 24.57 5.94
N ALA A 9 -2.07 24.02 6.59
CA ALA A 9 -1.97 23.68 8.00
C ALA A 9 -0.89 22.60 8.14
N LEU A 10 0.17 22.90 8.90
CA LEU A 10 1.02 21.86 9.47
C LEU A 10 0.13 21.06 10.43
N ARG A 11 -0.14 19.79 10.11
CA ARG A 11 -0.63 18.84 11.11
C ARG A 11 0.53 18.56 12.06
N ALA A 12 0.31 18.84 13.35
CA ALA A 12 1.20 18.40 14.41
C ALA A 12 1.21 16.87 14.41
N VAL A 13 2.40 16.29 14.24
CA VAL A 13 2.66 14.89 14.56
C VAL A 13 2.51 14.80 16.07
N VAL A 14 1.47 14.11 16.54
CA VAL A 14 1.36 13.70 17.94
C VAL A 14 2.48 12.67 18.14
N GLY A 15 3.35 12.92 19.10
CA GLY A 15 4.53 12.10 19.33
C GLY A 15 4.13 10.69 19.73
N VAL A 16 4.49 9.72 18.89
CA VAL A 16 4.70 8.33 19.31
C VAL A 16 5.89 8.36 20.25
N SER A 17 5.62 8.35 21.56
CA SER A 17 6.67 8.12 22.55
C SER A 17 7.08 6.67 22.43
N ALA A 18 8.16 6.40 21.69
CA ALA A 18 8.89 5.16 21.80
C ALA A 18 9.48 5.09 23.22
N VAL A 19 8.72 4.54 24.16
CA VAL A 19 9.30 4.00 25.40
C VAL A 19 9.92 2.69 24.96
N ALA A 20 11.21 2.74 24.61
CA ALA A 20 12.00 1.54 24.47
C ALA A 20 12.04 0.86 25.84
N LEU A 21 11.30 -0.24 26.00
CA LEU A 21 11.60 -1.20 27.05
C LEU A 21 13.02 -1.69 26.74
N VAL A 22 14.01 -1.20 27.48
CA VAL A 22 15.36 -1.72 27.38
C VAL A 22 15.31 -3.12 27.99
N ALA A 23 15.28 -4.14 27.14
CA ALA A 23 15.49 -5.52 27.53
C ALA A 23 16.91 -5.68 28.10
N THR A 24 17.09 -5.38 29.39
CA THR A 24 18.30 -5.75 30.12
C THR A 24 18.12 -7.16 30.67
N GLY A 25 18.37 -8.17 29.82
CA GLY A 25 18.37 -9.55 30.25
C GLY A 25 18.93 -10.48 29.19
N LEU A 26 20.17 -10.94 29.36
CA LEU A 26 20.70 -12.11 28.66
C LEU A 26 20.00 -13.36 29.22
N GLY A 27 18.81 -13.66 28.70
CA GLY A 27 18.06 -14.92 28.83
C GLY A 27 18.07 -15.72 27.50
N PRO A 28 17.63 -16.99 27.47
CA PRO A 28 17.97 -17.93 26.41
C PRO A 28 17.30 -17.57 25.07
N ALA A 29 18.07 -17.74 23.98
CA ALA A 29 17.71 -17.64 22.57
C ALA A 29 16.59 -16.63 22.23
N ALA A 30 17.01 -15.38 22.01
CA ALA A 30 16.18 -14.31 21.48
C ALA A 30 15.36 -14.78 20.26
N ALA A 31 14.10 -14.35 20.21
CA ALA A 31 13.21 -14.51 19.08
C ALA A 31 13.90 -14.07 17.78
N LEU A 32 13.48 -14.69 16.66
CA LEU A 32 13.89 -14.20 15.35
C LEU A 32 13.42 -12.74 15.22
N ALA A 33 14.32 -11.85 14.80
CA ALA A 33 13.95 -10.46 14.53
C ALA A 33 12.95 -10.37 13.35
N PRO A 34 12.10 -9.32 13.30
CA PRO A 34 11.31 -9.04 12.12
C PRO A 34 12.19 -8.89 10.87
N GLU A 35 11.61 -9.21 9.72
CA GLU A 35 12.26 -8.95 8.44
C GLU A 35 12.38 -7.45 8.19
N PRO A 36 13.42 -6.97 7.47
CA PRO A 36 13.72 -5.53 7.39
C PRO A 36 12.70 -4.70 6.59
N TRP A 37 11.74 -5.33 5.92
CA TRP A 37 10.62 -4.69 5.23
C TRP A 37 9.32 -4.70 6.04
N GLU A 38 9.28 -5.38 7.18
CA GLU A 38 8.13 -5.39 8.07
C GLU A 38 8.15 -4.18 9.01
N THR A 39 6.95 -3.70 9.34
CA THR A 39 6.73 -2.63 10.31
C THR A 39 6.31 -3.25 11.64
N GLU A 40 7.11 -3.04 12.69
CA GLU A 40 6.82 -3.46 14.06
C GLU A 40 6.34 -2.28 14.90
N LEU A 41 5.20 -2.46 15.59
CA LEU A 41 4.56 -1.44 16.40
C LEU A 41 4.21 -2.01 17.78
N SER A 42 4.70 -1.38 18.85
CA SER A 42 4.43 -1.80 20.23
C SER A 42 3.51 -0.82 20.94
N PHE A 43 2.49 -1.34 21.60
CA PHE A 43 1.43 -0.60 22.26
C PHE A 43 1.36 -0.99 23.73
N ALA A 44 1.52 -0.01 24.62
CA ALA A 44 1.42 -0.23 26.06
C ALA A 44 -0.04 -0.29 26.53
N ALA A 45 -0.30 -1.05 27.57
CA ALA A 45 -1.58 -1.09 28.26
C ALA A 45 -1.99 0.27 28.83
N ASP A 46 -3.30 0.49 28.97
CA ASP A 46 -3.82 1.60 29.75
C ASP A 46 -3.43 1.39 31.23
N PRO A 47 -2.63 2.30 31.83
CA PRO A 47 -2.22 2.19 33.23
C PRO A 47 -3.40 2.17 34.22
N GLY A 48 -4.59 2.58 33.82
CA GLY A 48 -5.82 2.48 34.62
C GLY A 48 -6.42 1.08 34.70
N THR A 49 -5.95 0.14 33.88
CA THR A 49 -6.49 -1.22 33.75
C THR A 49 -5.53 -2.31 34.24
N VAL A 50 -4.28 -1.97 34.55
CA VAL A 50 -3.35 -2.85 35.26
C VAL A 50 -3.68 -2.89 36.76
N GLY A 51 -3.28 -3.97 37.44
CA GLY A 51 -3.53 -4.12 38.87
C GLY A 51 -3.56 -5.57 39.33
N ALA A 52 -4.19 -5.78 40.49
CA ALA A 52 -4.34 -7.10 41.09
C ALA A 52 -5.54 -7.84 40.46
N ALA A 53 -5.32 -9.07 40.01
CA ALA A 53 -6.40 -10.02 39.73
C ALA A 53 -7.05 -10.46 41.03
N SER A 54 -8.33 -10.84 40.96
CA SER A 54 -9.06 -11.35 42.12
C SER A 54 -8.79 -12.83 42.31
N ASP A 55 -8.54 -13.26 43.56
CA ASP A 55 -8.42 -14.66 43.95
C ASP A 55 -9.70 -15.48 43.67
N SER A 56 -9.51 -16.80 43.67
CA SER A 56 -10.56 -17.81 43.69
C SER A 56 -11.61 -17.55 44.79
N PRO A 57 -12.93 -17.60 44.46
CA PRO A 57 -13.99 -17.46 45.44
C PRO A 57 -13.97 -18.61 46.46
N GLY A 58 -13.78 -18.30 47.76
CA GLY A 58 -13.95 -19.28 48.85
C GLY A 58 -12.66 -19.73 49.56
N THR A 59 -11.77 -18.79 49.90
CA THR A 59 -10.51 -18.93 50.65
C THR A 59 -10.47 -20.07 51.71
N PRO A 60 -9.30 -20.72 51.96
CA PRO A 60 -7.94 -20.37 51.50
C PRO A 60 -7.16 -21.52 50.83
N SER A 61 -7.79 -22.62 50.39
CA SER A 61 -7.04 -23.79 49.88
C SER A 61 -7.67 -24.47 48.66
N LEU A 62 -8.50 -23.77 47.90
CA LEU A 62 -9.21 -24.33 46.75
C LEU A 62 -8.70 -23.69 45.47
N CYS A 63 -7.82 -24.45 44.80
CA CYS A 63 -7.42 -24.16 43.44
C CYS A 63 -8.46 -24.65 42.42
N GLY A 64 -8.47 -24.04 41.25
CA GLY A 64 -9.24 -24.54 40.10
C GLY A 64 -10.56 -23.84 39.83
N THR A 65 -10.90 -22.81 40.59
CA THR A 65 -11.95 -21.85 40.22
C THR A 65 -11.31 -20.49 40.06
N ALA A 66 -11.41 -19.89 38.88
CA ALA A 66 -10.90 -18.54 38.64
C ALA A 66 -11.71 -17.51 39.45
N GLY A 67 -11.01 -16.55 40.05
CA GLY A 67 -11.61 -15.32 40.53
C GLY A 67 -12.13 -14.44 39.40
N ALA A 68 -12.64 -13.26 39.77
CA ALA A 68 -13.09 -12.28 38.78
C ALA A 68 -11.92 -11.87 37.87
N PRO A 69 -12.09 -11.88 36.54
CA PRO A 69 -11.02 -11.53 35.62
C PRO A 69 -10.60 -10.07 35.78
N LEU A 70 -9.30 -9.83 35.71
CA LEU A 70 -8.70 -8.53 35.44
C LEU A 70 -8.53 -8.40 33.92
N ASP A 71 -9.26 -7.48 33.31
CA ASP A 71 -9.13 -7.16 31.89
C ASP A 71 -8.16 -5.97 31.75
N VAL A 72 -6.94 -6.26 31.33
CA VAL A 72 -5.93 -5.24 31.02
C VAL A 72 -6.12 -4.81 29.57
N GLU A 73 -6.46 -3.55 29.35
CA GLU A 73 -6.79 -3.01 28.03
C GLU A 73 -5.55 -2.43 27.36
N VAL A 74 -5.29 -2.81 26.11
CA VAL A 74 -4.19 -2.31 25.29
C VAL A 74 -4.78 -1.60 24.06
N PRO A 75 -4.81 -0.26 24.05
CA PRO A 75 -5.31 0.49 22.89
C PRO A 75 -4.31 0.44 21.75
N VAL A 76 -4.69 -0.22 20.65
CA VAL A 76 -3.89 -0.33 19.43
C VAL A 76 -4.48 0.57 18.35
N SER A 77 -3.64 1.40 17.72
CA SER A 77 -4.06 2.33 16.67
C SER A 77 -2.95 2.61 15.68
N ASP A 78 -3.32 3.10 14.50
CA ASP A 78 -2.40 3.48 13.42
C ASP A 78 -1.52 2.31 12.92
N VAL A 79 -2.00 1.07 13.08
CA VAL A 79 -1.41 -0.10 12.41
C VAL A 79 -1.75 -0.01 10.92
N PRO A 80 -0.75 -0.01 10.01
CA PRO A 80 -0.97 0.14 8.59
C PRO A 80 -1.73 -1.04 7.99
N ASP A 81 -2.37 -0.80 6.83
CA ASP A 81 -2.98 -1.88 6.05
C ASP A 81 -1.89 -2.85 5.57
N GLY A 82 -2.09 -4.14 5.80
CA GLY A 82 -1.14 -5.18 5.41
C GLY A 82 -1.50 -6.54 5.97
N ILE A 83 -0.55 -7.48 5.90
CA ILE A 83 -0.68 -8.81 6.50
C ILE A 83 -0.03 -8.77 7.89
N VAL A 84 -0.77 -9.16 8.93
CA VAL A 84 -0.18 -9.35 10.27
C VAL A 84 0.72 -10.59 10.23
N THR A 85 2.02 -10.41 10.46
CA THR A 85 3.02 -11.48 10.40
C THR A 85 3.53 -11.92 11.77
N ASP A 86 3.31 -11.13 12.81
CA ASP A 86 3.51 -11.55 14.19
C ASP A 86 2.58 -10.79 15.16
N VAL A 87 2.12 -11.51 16.19
CA VAL A 87 1.44 -10.93 17.36
C VAL A 87 2.19 -11.37 18.61
N GLU A 88 2.73 -10.40 19.32
CA GLU A 88 3.50 -10.62 20.54
C GLU A 88 2.83 -9.97 21.75
N VAL A 89 2.91 -10.64 22.90
CA VAL A 89 2.40 -10.17 24.18
C VAL A 89 3.54 -10.01 25.17
N GLY A 90 3.76 -8.79 25.66
CA GLY A 90 4.58 -8.50 26.83
C GLY A 90 3.70 -8.35 28.08
N ILE A 91 4.11 -8.93 29.20
CA ILE A 91 3.42 -8.77 30.49
C ILE A 91 4.40 -8.84 31.66
N SER A 92 4.23 -7.95 32.63
CA SER A 92 5.11 -7.81 33.81
C SER A 92 4.36 -7.99 35.11
N PHE A 93 4.86 -8.88 35.97
CA PHE A 93 4.28 -9.19 37.28
C PHE A 93 5.21 -8.77 38.42
N SER A 94 4.64 -8.24 39.51
CA SER A 94 5.42 -7.72 40.65
C SER A 94 5.27 -8.49 41.96
N THR A 95 4.38 -9.48 42.01
CA THR A 95 4.05 -10.24 43.22
C THR A 95 4.35 -11.72 43.02
N GLY A 96 4.85 -12.39 44.06
CA GLY A 96 5.17 -13.81 44.05
C GLY A 96 3.95 -14.74 44.07
N ALA A 97 2.90 -14.41 43.32
CA ALA A 97 1.78 -15.32 43.11
C ALA A 97 2.24 -16.56 42.36
N TRP A 98 1.58 -17.70 42.59
CA TRP A 98 1.98 -18.95 41.98
C TRP A 98 1.68 -18.93 40.48
N GLY A 99 2.67 -19.11 39.61
CA GLY A 99 2.39 -19.16 38.16
C GLY A 99 1.51 -20.35 37.73
N GLY A 100 1.23 -21.27 38.66
CA GLY A 100 0.34 -22.42 38.50
C GLY A 100 -1.15 -22.13 38.60
N ASP A 101 -1.56 -20.98 39.11
CA ASP A 101 -2.96 -20.57 39.18
C ASP A 101 -3.28 -19.32 38.35
N ALA A 102 -2.27 -18.57 37.93
CA ALA A 102 -2.38 -17.54 36.91
C ALA A 102 -2.80 -18.10 35.55
N ALA A 103 -3.66 -17.38 34.83
CA ALA A 103 -3.89 -17.58 33.40
C ALA A 103 -4.07 -16.26 32.68
N VAL A 104 -3.54 -16.17 31.47
CA VAL A 104 -3.58 -15.00 30.60
C VAL A 104 -4.12 -15.41 29.23
N THR A 105 -5.18 -14.75 28.79
CA THR A 105 -5.78 -14.93 27.46
C THR A 105 -5.77 -13.60 26.72
N LEU A 106 -5.25 -13.59 25.50
CA LEU A 106 -5.33 -12.42 24.62
C LEU A 106 -6.66 -12.46 23.87
N VAL A 107 -7.39 -11.36 23.91
CA VAL A 107 -8.67 -11.16 23.21
C VAL A 107 -8.50 -10.00 22.24
N ALA A 108 -8.90 -10.22 20.99
CA ALA A 108 -8.79 -9.24 19.92
C ALA A 108 -9.87 -8.14 20.04
N PRO A 109 -9.73 -7.02 19.30
CA PRO A 109 -10.67 -5.90 19.36
C PRO A 109 -12.11 -6.20 18.94
N ASP A 110 -12.33 -7.31 18.22
CA ASP A 110 -13.66 -7.78 17.86
C ASP A 110 -14.44 -8.37 19.07
N GLY A 111 -13.78 -8.58 20.19
CA GLY A 111 -14.33 -9.16 21.42
C GLY A 111 -14.72 -10.63 21.31
N MET A 112 -14.43 -11.30 20.20
CA MET A 112 -14.81 -12.69 19.92
C MET A 112 -13.60 -13.58 19.72
N THR A 113 -12.57 -13.09 19.02
CA THR A 113 -11.36 -13.85 18.71
C THR A 113 -10.42 -13.80 19.89
N SER A 114 -9.99 -14.96 20.38
CA SER A 114 -9.09 -15.04 21.54
C SER A 114 -8.19 -16.27 21.47
N SER A 115 -7.02 -16.17 22.12
CA SER A 115 -6.02 -17.23 22.22
C SER A 115 -5.38 -17.23 23.61
N PRO A 116 -5.10 -18.40 24.21
CA PRO A 116 -4.34 -18.45 25.46
C PRO A 116 -2.89 -18.03 25.22
N VAL A 117 -2.36 -17.20 26.12
CA VAL A 117 -0.94 -16.82 26.13
C VAL A 117 -0.18 -17.83 26.99
N PHE A 118 -0.62 -18.00 28.23
CA PHE A 118 -0.26 -19.12 29.09
C PHE A 118 -1.33 -19.27 30.16
N GLY A 119 -1.32 -20.37 30.89
CA GLY A 119 -2.07 -20.43 32.13
C GLY A 119 -2.00 -21.77 32.80
N ARG A 120 -2.26 -21.77 34.11
CA ARG A 120 -2.29 -22.95 34.96
C ARG A 120 -1.05 -23.84 34.78
N THR A 121 0.10 -23.19 34.77
CA THR A 121 1.39 -23.79 34.42
C THR A 121 1.72 -24.93 35.37
N GLY A 122 2.06 -26.12 34.85
CA GLY A 122 2.37 -27.28 35.68
C GLY A 122 1.17 -27.98 36.32
N ALA A 123 -0.07 -27.56 36.03
CA ALA A 123 -1.25 -28.25 36.54
C ALA A 123 -1.42 -29.62 35.85
N ALA A 124 -1.59 -30.67 36.64
CA ALA A 124 -1.83 -32.02 36.11
C ALA A 124 -3.33 -32.34 35.90
N THR A 125 -4.23 -31.53 36.47
CA THR A 125 -5.68 -31.70 36.35
C THR A 125 -6.38 -30.35 36.13
N PRO A 126 -7.62 -30.33 35.63
CA PRO A 126 -8.40 -29.11 35.45
C PRO A 126 -8.67 -28.30 36.73
N THR A 127 -8.44 -28.86 37.91
CA THR A 127 -8.62 -28.16 39.20
C THR A 127 -7.36 -28.11 40.07
N GLY A 128 -6.22 -28.64 39.62
CA GLY A 128 -4.96 -28.57 40.36
C GLY A 128 -4.38 -27.15 40.44
N CYS A 129 -3.62 -26.87 41.49
CA CYS A 129 -2.94 -25.58 41.74
C CYS A 129 -1.77 -25.28 40.80
N GLY A 130 -1.33 -26.26 40.01
CA GLY A 130 -0.16 -26.10 39.16
C GLY A 130 1.15 -25.91 39.93
N SER A 131 2.08 -25.21 39.29
CA SER A 131 3.41 -24.91 39.80
C SER A 131 3.36 -23.93 40.97
N PRO A 132 4.07 -24.20 42.08
CA PRO A 132 4.21 -23.26 43.19
C PRO A 132 5.33 -22.22 42.97
N ASN A 133 5.93 -22.16 41.77
CA ASN A 133 6.99 -21.20 41.49
C ASN A 133 6.40 -19.79 41.32
N ASP A 134 7.08 -18.80 41.87
CA ASP A 134 6.61 -17.41 41.90
C ASP A 134 6.65 -16.80 40.49
N LEU A 135 5.53 -16.24 40.02
CA LEU A 135 5.42 -15.54 38.74
C LEU A 135 5.75 -14.05 38.92
N VAL A 136 7.05 -13.73 38.87
CA VAL A 136 7.57 -12.36 39.04
C VAL A 136 8.51 -12.03 37.90
N GLY A 137 8.45 -10.81 37.39
CA GLY A 137 9.33 -10.31 36.33
C GLY A 137 8.61 -10.10 35.01
N ASP A 138 9.41 -9.97 33.96
CA ASP A 138 8.95 -9.61 32.62
C ASP A 138 8.91 -10.86 31.73
N TYR A 139 7.81 -11.02 30.99
CA TYR A 139 7.57 -12.16 30.14
C TYR A 139 7.07 -11.70 28.79
N VAL A 140 7.63 -12.28 27.73
CA VAL A 140 7.24 -12.00 26.35
C VAL A 140 6.80 -13.31 25.70
N PHE A 141 5.70 -13.27 24.95
CA PHE A 141 5.15 -14.42 24.25
C PHE A 141 4.96 -14.09 22.78
N SER A 142 5.65 -14.81 21.90
CA SER A 142 5.63 -14.59 20.44
C SER A 142 5.75 -15.92 19.69
N ASP A 143 5.24 -15.95 18.45
CA ASP A 143 5.44 -17.05 17.49
C ASP A 143 6.86 -17.06 16.89
N ARG A 144 7.73 -16.15 17.31
CA ARG A 144 9.18 -16.12 17.00
C ARG A 144 10.11 -16.62 18.11
N ALA A 145 9.66 -16.64 19.36
CA ALA A 145 10.40 -17.17 20.52
C ALA A 145 10.65 -18.71 20.51
N VAL A 146 11.90 -19.18 20.59
CA VAL A 146 12.17 -20.63 20.52
C VAL A 146 12.02 -21.38 21.85
N ALA A 147 12.02 -20.66 22.97
CA ALA A 147 11.97 -21.28 24.30
C ALA A 147 10.56 -21.74 24.67
N ASP A 148 10.49 -22.87 25.37
CA ASP A 148 9.24 -23.43 25.87
C ASP A 148 8.91 -22.83 27.25
N TRP A 149 7.67 -22.35 27.40
CA TRP A 149 7.19 -21.74 28.64
C TRP A 149 7.25 -22.72 29.82
N TRP A 150 6.65 -23.91 29.71
CA TRP A 150 6.55 -24.85 30.83
C TRP A 150 7.91 -25.38 31.28
N THR A 151 8.80 -25.66 30.33
CA THR A 151 10.17 -26.10 30.65
C THR A 151 10.91 -25.03 31.46
N SER A 152 10.76 -23.77 31.09
CA SER A 152 11.43 -22.65 31.75
C SER A 152 10.79 -22.31 33.10
N ALA A 153 9.47 -22.17 33.13
CA ALA A 153 8.68 -21.85 34.32
C ALA A 153 8.82 -22.88 35.45
N LEU A 154 9.08 -24.15 35.13
CA LEU A 154 9.25 -25.22 36.12
C LEU A 154 10.71 -25.37 36.61
N SER A 155 11.67 -24.61 36.05
CA SER A 155 13.09 -24.81 36.31
C SER A 155 13.63 -24.11 37.57
N ALA A 156 12.97 -23.03 38.03
CA ALA A 156 13.39 -22.23 39.18
C ALA A 156 12.21 -21.47 39.80
N THR A 157 12.41 -20.96 41.02
CA THR A 157 11.54 -19.97 41.66
C THR A 157 12.37 -18.74 42.08
N PRO A 158 11.99 -17.50 41.68
CA PRO A 158 10.90 -17.16 40.75
C PRO A 158 11.07 -17.79 39.36
N MET A 159 9.96 -17.91 38.63
CA MET A 159 9.96 -18.36 37.24
C MET A 159 10.92 -17.47 36.43
N PRO A 160 11.84 -18.03 35.62
CA PRO A 160 12.75 -17.21 34.84
C PRO A 160 12.02 -16.34 33.81
N SER A 161 12.26 -15.03 33.86
CA SER A 161 11.87 -14.08 32.80
C SER A 161 12.50 -14.43 31.46
N GLY A 162 11.82 -14.05 30.37
CA GLY A 162 12.29 -14.31 29.01
C GLY A 162 11.19 -14.26 27.96
N GLU A 163 11.57 -14.71 26.77
CA GLU A 163 10.71 -14.83 25.60
C GLU A 163 10.32 -16.30 25.37
N PHE A 164 9.03 -16.59 25.21
CA PHE A 164 8.51 -17.95 25.16
C PHE A 164 7.45 -18.15 24.08
N ARG A 165 7.27 -19.40 23.66
CA ARG A 165 6.07 -19.80 22.92
C ARG A 165 4.83 -19.66 23.81
N ALA A 166 3.76 -19.15 23.23
CA ALA A 166 2.45 -19.19 23.86
C ALA A 166 1.96 -20.63 24.03
N HIS A 167 1.03 -20.82 24.95
CA HIS A 167 0.73 -22.11 25.50
C HIS A 167 -0.74 -22.23 25.91
N SER A 168 -1.35 -23.39 25.69
CA SER A 168 -2.71 -23.69 26.17
C SER A 168 -2.78 -23.54 27.69
N ILE A 169 -3.96 -23.19 28.22
CA ILE A 169 -4.19 -23.19 29.67
C ILE A 169 -4.17 -24.64 30.18
N GLY A 170 -3.41 -24.90 31.24
CA GLY A 170 -3.28 -26.21 31.86
C GLY A 170 -4.62 -26.88 32.19
N PRO A 171 -4.68 -28.23 32.18
CA PRO A 171 -3.53 -29.13 32.38
C PRO A 171 -2.81 -29.57 31.10
N THR A 172 -3.25 -29.11 29.94
CA THR A 172 -2.60 -29.42 28.67
C THR A 172 -1.28 -28.65 28.54
N ASN A 173 -0.22 -29.38 28.21
CA ASN A 173 1.11 -28.85 27.88
C ASN A 173 1.29 -28.76 26.34
N GLU A 174 0.36 -28.12 25.62
CA GLU A 174 0.43 -27.83 24.19
C GLU A 174 0.80 -26.37 23.86
N GLN A 175 1.84 -26.19 23.04
CA GLN A 175 2.22 -24.89 22.47
C GLN A 175 1.14 -24.40 21.50
N VAL A 176 0.84 -23.11 21.56
CA VAL A 176 -0.17 -22.44 20.73
C VAL A 176 0.50 -21.33 19.93
N LEU A 177 0.02 -21.10 18.72
CA LEU A 177 0.43 -19.97 17.88
C LEU A 177 -0.56 -18.82 18.04
N LEU A 178 -0.06 -17.61 18.29
CA LEU A 178 -0.87 -16.41 18.43
C LEU A 178 -1.26 -15.84 17.07
N THR A 179 -0.28 -15.64 16.19
CA THR A 179 -0.43 -14.93 14.92
C THR A 179 -1.52 -15.51 14.02
N PRO A 180 -1.58 -16.84 13.76
CA PRO A 180 -2.62 -17.41 12.90
C PRO A 180 -4.04 -17.23 13.43
N THR A 181 -4.20 -17.14 14.76
CA THR A 181 -5.51 -16.91 15.39
C THR A 181 -6.03 -15.51 15.08
N PHE A 182 -5.13 -14.52 15.01
CA PHE A 182 -5.49 -13.12 14.84
C PHE A 182 -5.29 -12.57 13.42
N ALA A 183 -4.74 -13.36 12.49
CA ALA A 183 -4.36 -12.91 11.14
C ALA A 183 -5.50 -12.27 10.31
N ALA A 184 -6.76 -12.58 10.61
CA ALA A 184 -7.93 -12.07 9.90
C ALA A 184 -8.68 -10.95 10.64
N VAL A 185 -8.22 -10.57 11.84
CA VAL A 185 -8.83 -9.52 12.66
C VAL A 185 -8.19 -8.19 12.31
N ASP A 186 -8.98 -7.11 12.28
CA ASP A 186 -8.41 -5.75 12.23
C ASP A 186 -7.65 -5.49 13.53
N PRO A 187 -6.31 -5.30 13.49
CA PRO A 187 -5.52 -5.12 14.70
C PRO A 187 -5.81 -3.79 15.40
N ASN A 188 -6.45 -2.82 14.72
CA ASN A 188 -6.78 -1.53 15.33
C ASN A 188 -8.00 -1.66 16.25
N GLY A 189 -7.85 -1.18 17.48
CA GLY A 189 -8.88 -1.20 18.53
C GLY A 189 -8.31 -1.63 19.88
N THR A 190 -9.19 -1.92 20.83
CA THR A 190 -8.79 -2.30 22.19
C THR A 190 -8.58 -3.81 22.26
N TRP A 191 -7.34 -4.23 22.44
CA TRP A 191 -7.02 -5.60 22.82
C TRP A 191 -7.18 -5.77 24.32
N VAL A 192 -7.53 -6.98 24.76
CA VAL A 192 -7.67 -7.29 26.18
C VAL A 192 -6.78 -8.46 26.54
N LEU A 193 -5.87 -8.25 27.49
CA LEU A 193 -5.21 -9.31 28.21
C LEU A 193 -6.07 -9.65 29.43
N ARG A 194 -6.86 -10.72 29.29
CA ARG A 194 -7.69 -11.23 30.38
C ARG A 194 -6.86 -12.09 31.29
N VAL A 195 -6.64 -11.59 32.50
CA VAL A 195 -5.86 -12.25 33.55
C VAL A 195 -6.80 -12.80 34.62
N THR A 196 -6.62 -14.06 34.98
CA THR A 196 -7.36 -14.72 36.06
C THR A 196 -6.42 -15.40 37.03
N ASP A 197 -6.77 -15.36 38.29
CA ASP A 197 -6.12 -16.09 39.37
C ASP A 197 -7.06 -17.19 39.87
N SER A 198 -6.59 -18.44 39.81
CA SER A 198 -7.37 -19.62 40.22
C SER A 198 -6.95 -20.18 41.58
N GLY A 199 -6.10 -19.47 42.30
CA GLY A 199 -5.58 -19.76 43.64
C GLY A 199 -6.16 -18.78 44.64
N GLY A 200 -5.79 -18.91 45.90
CA GLY A 200 -6.20 -17.94 46.89
C GLY A 200 -5.21 -17.89 48.03
N GLY A 201 -5.04 -16.69 48.60
CA GLY A 201 -4.05 -16.43 49.65
C GLY A 201 -2.75 -15.81 49.15
N ASP A 202 -2.65 -15.61 47.84
CA ASP A 202 -1.64 -14.83 47.14
C ASP A 202 -2.32 -13.86 46.17
N ILE A 203 -1.64 -12.78 45.79
CA ILE A 203 -2.23 -11.74 44.93
C ILE A 203 -1.42 -11.69 43.65
N LEU A 204 -2.01 -12.05 42.52
CA LEU A 204 -1.41 -11.86 41.19
C LEU A 204 -1.56 -10.40 40.73
N THR A 205 -0.46 -9.64 40.64
CA THR A 205 -0.48 -8.22 40.23
C THR A 205 0.25 -8.00 38.92
N VAL A 206 -0.50 -7.57 37.90
CA VAL A 206 0.03 -7.05 36.64
C VAL A 206 0.45 -5.61 36.86
N THR A 207 1.68 -5.27 36.47
CA THR A 207 2.24 -3.92 36.59
C THR A 207 2.43 -3.22 35.27
N ASP A 208 2.65 -3.99 34.22
CA ASP A 208 2.77 -3.48 32.86
C ASP A 208 2.36 -4.57 31.89
N ALA A 209 1.93 -4.16 30.70
CA ALA A 209 1.67 -5.06 29.60
C ALA A 209 1.75 -4.32 28.27
N ALA A 210 2.06 -5.05 27.21
CA ALA A 210 2.09 -4.52 25.86
C ALA A 210 1.62 -5.58 24.86
N VAL A 211 1.05 -5.10 23.76
CA VAL A 211 0.85 -5.90 22.54
C VAL A 211 1.75 -5.30 21.47
N THR A 212 2.58 -6.13 20.85
CA THR A 212 3.39 -5.76 19.70
C THR A 212 2.82 -6.45 18.47
N ILE A 213 2.55 -5.67 17.42
CA ILE A 213 2.02 -6.14 16.15
C ILE A 213 3.09 -5.91 15.08
N THR A 214 3.45 -6.96 14.33
CA THR A 214 4.28 -6.84 13.14
C THR A 214 3.40 -7.00 11.89
N VAL A 215 3.57 -6.09 10.94
CA VAL A 215 2.81 -6.08 9.68
C VAL A 215 3.76 -6.03 8.49
N ASP A 216 3.46 -6.84 7.48
CA ASP A 216 3.99 -6.72 6.14
C ASP A 216 3.06 -5.84 5.30
N GLU A 217 3.54 -4.69 4.82
CA GLU A 217 2.75 -3.71 4.05
C GLU A 217 2.84 -4.00 2.54
N PRO A 218 1.80 -3.66 1.74
CA PRO A 218 1.90 -3.79 0.30
C PRO A 218 3.07 -3.01 -0.30
N PRO A 219 3.69 -3.50 -1.40
CA PRO A 219 4.92 -2.92 -1.90
C PRO A 219 4.70 -1.50 -2.44
N VAL A 220 5.62 -0.60 -2.15
CA VAL A 220 5.66 0.75 -2.68
C VAL A 220 6.02 0.74 -4.17
N LEU A 221 5.16 1.32 -5.00
CA LEU A 221 5.39 1.45 -6.44
C LEU A 221 5.74 2.88 -6.86
N ASN A 222 7.00 3.08 -7.27
CA ASN A 222 7.48 4.32 -7.85
C ASN A 222 7.41 4.29 -9.39
N LEU A 223 6.45 5.03 -9.95
CA LEU A 223 6.26 5.18 -11.40
C LEU A 223 6.54 6.62 -11.86
N SER A 224 7.66 6.82 -12.57
CA SER A 224 8.07 8.11 -13.13
C SER A 224 8.11 8.11 -14.67
N GLY A 225 8.07 9.30 -15.28
CA GLY A 225 7.95 9.48 -16.73
C GLY A 225 6.94 10.60 -17.05
N PRO A 226 6.34 10.59 -18.25
CA PRO A 226 5.27 11.51 -18.59
C PRO A 226 4.12 11.47 -17.57
N GLY A 227 3.65 12.66 -17.19
CA GLY A 227 2.55 12.80 -16.23
C GLY A 227 1.21 12.30 -16.78
N ASN A 228 0.24 12.14 -15.89
CA ASN A 228 -1.11 11.72 -16.26
C ASN A 228 -1.76 12.72 -17.25
N GLY A 229 -2.36 12.20 -18.33
CA GLY A 229 -2.96 12.99 -19.40
C GLY A 229 -1.95 13.59 -20.40
N ALA A 230 -0.69 13.16 -20.37
CA ALA A 230 0.33 13.70 -21.26
C ALA A 230 0.02 13.43 -22.74
N ARG A 231 0.27 14.43 -23.60
CA ARG A 231 0.07 14.30 -25.05
C ARG A 231 1.40 14.34 -25.79
N LEU A 232 1.83 13.20 -26.30
CA LEU A 232 3.22 12.92 -26.64
C LEU A 232 3.43 12.77 -28.16
N PRO A 233 4.54 13.26 -28.74
CA PRO A 233 4.88 13.04 -30.16
C PRO A 233 5.45 11.66 -30.46
N VAL A 234 5.90 10.93 -29.44
CA VAL A 234 6.56 9.62 -29.52
C VAL A 234 6.12 8.79 -28.33
N ARG A 235 6.34 7.47 -28.39
CA ARG A 235 6.00 6.56 -27.28
C ARG A 235 6.69 7.02 -25.99
N PRO A 236 5.99 7.05 -24.84
CA PRO A 236 6.59 7.41 -23.56
C PRO A 236 7.63 6.39 -23.10
N THR A 237 8.56 6.82 -22.27
CA THR A 237 9.40 5.93 -21.46
C THR A 237 9.05 6.15 -20.00
N TYR A 238 8.79 5.07 -19.28
CA TYR A 238 8.50 5.07 -17.86
C TYR A 238 9.62 4.38 -17.08
N THR A 239 9.96 4.94 -15.92
CA THR A 239 10.83 4.27 -14.96
C THR A 239 9.95 3.66 -13.88
N ILE A 240 10.22 2.40 -13.56
CA ILE A 240 9.47 1.58 -12.59
C ILE A 240 10.48 1.13 -11.55
N SER A 241 10.16 1.32 -10.28
CA SER A 241 11.01 0.93 -9.17
C SER A 241 10.17 0.74 -7.92
N SER A 242 10.73 0.02 -6.95
CA SER A 242 10.26 -0.03 -5.57
C SER A 242 11.48 0.16 -4.66
N PRO A 243 11.34 0.82 -3.49
CA PRO A 243 12.35 0.81 -2.44
C PRO A 243 12.38 -0.50 -1.64
N ASP A 244 11.34 -1.33 -1.71
CA ASP A 244 11.21 -2.51 -0.87
C ASP A 244 12.02 -3.68 -1.43
N ALA A 245 12.62 -4.45 -0.52
CA ALA A 245 13.56 -5.51 -0.87
C ALA A 245 12.86 -6.83 -1.26
N ASP A 246 11.60 -6.98 -0.90
CA ASP A 246 10.75 -8.16 -1.02
C ASP A 246 9.86 -8.14 -2.28
N VAL A 247 9.98 -7.11 -3.14
CA VAL A 247 9.27 -7.06 -4.41
C VAL A 247 9.64 -8.24 -5.31
N ALA A 248 8.68 -9.12 -5.57
CA ALA A 248 8.80 -10.28 -6.44
C ALA A 248 8.79 -9.89 -7.94
N GLY A 249 8.12 -8.80 -8.30
CA GLY A 249 8.17 -8.28 -9.67
C GLY A 249 7.13 -7.21 -10.02
N PHE A 250 7.15 -6.79 -11.29
CA PHE A 250 6.21 -5.81 -11.84
C PHE A 250 5.46 -6.38 -13.04
N THR A 251 4.18 -6.05 -13.14
CA THR A 251 3.36 -6.30 -14.34
C THR A 251 2.84 -4.98 -14.91
N CYS A 252 2.74 -4.92 -16.24
CA CYS A 252 2.24 -3.76 -16.97
C CYS A 252 1.06 -4.19 -17.86
N ALA A 253 -0.05 -3.46 -17.75
CA ALA A 253 -1.23 -3.60 -18.59
C ALA A 253 -1.49 -2.30 -19.34
N ILE A 254 -1.99 -2.42 -20.57
CA ILE A 254 -2.41 -1.30 -21.41
C ILE A 254 -3.90 -1.43 -21.71
N ASP A 255 -4.65 -0.35 -21.53
CA ASP A 255 -6.07 -0.20 -21.89
C ASP A 255 -6.98 -1.27 -21.27
N GLY A 256 -6.67 -1.71 -20.06
CA GLY A 256 -7.41 -2.75 -19.35
C GLY A 256 -7.15 -4.18 -19.86
N GLY A 257 -6.15 -4.38 -20.72
CA GLY A 257 -5.68 -5.70 -21.13
C GLY A 257 -5.04 -6.48 -19.98
N ALA A 258 -4.71 -7.76 -20.25
CA ALA A 258 -4.01 -8.59 -19.27
C ALA A 258 -2.61 -8.02 -18.95
N GLY A 259 -2.26 -8.01 -17.67
CA GLY A 259 -0.91 -7.63 -17.23
C GLY A 259 0.13 -8.63 -17.72
N ALA A 260 1.23 -8.11 -18.26
CA ALA A 260 2.41 -8.90 -18.62
C ALA A 260 3.62 -8.44 -17.79
N PRO A 261 4.56 -9.33 -17.45
CA PRO A 261 5.79 -8.92 -16.77
C PRO A 261 6.49 -7.80 -17.53
N CYS A 262 6.93 -6.76 -16.81
CA CYS A 262 7.64 -5.63 -17.41
C CYS A 262 8.82 -5.21 -16.54
N THR A 263 9.83 -4.64 -17.18
CA THR A 263 11.05 -4.15 -16.52
C THR A 263 11.25 -2.67 -16.81
N SER A 264 12.08 -2.02 -15.99
CA SER A 264 12.48 -0.64 -16.22
C SER A 264 13.76 -0.55 -17.06
N PRO A 265 13.87 0.39 -18.01
CA PRO A 265 12.82 1.32 -18.47
C PRO A 265 11.74 0.63 -19.32
N PHE A 266 10.48 1.03 -19.14
CA PHE A 266 9.34 0.48 -19.87
C PHE A 266 8.86 1.44 -20.97
N VAL A 267 8.68 0.93 -22.19
CA VAL A 267 8.12 1.68 -23.33
C VAL A 267 6.91 0.91 -23.86
N PRO A 268 5.67 1.42 -23.68
CA PRO A 268 4.48 0.72 -24.10
C PRO A 268 4.38 0.64 -25.62
N ALA A 269 4.13 -0.56 -26.13
CA ALA A 269 3.93 -0.83 -27.55
C ALA A 269 2.50 -0.47 -27.98
N VAL A 270 2.23 0.83 -28.16
CA VAL A 270 0.91 1.36 -28.55
C VAL A 270 0.93 2.17 -29.83
N GLU A 271 -0.14 2.12 -30.60
CA GLU A 271 -0.34 2.95 -31.78
C GLU A 271 -0.81 4.37 -31.41
N PRO A 272 -0.88 5.33 -32.35
CA PRO A 272 -1.43 6.64 -32.05
C PRO A 272 -2.87 6.56 -31.54
N GLY A 273 -3.16 7.21 -30.41
CA GLY A 273 -4.42 7.08 -29.71
C GLY A 273 -4.32 7.50 -28.25
N ASP A 274 -5.45 7.40 -27.54
CA ASP A 274 -5.52 7.55 -26.09
C ASP A 274 -5.30 6.19 -25.44
N HIS A 275 -4.44 6.16 -24.41
CA HIS A 275 -4.05 4.95 -23.72
C HIS A 275 -4.01 5.13 -22.20
N VAL A 276 -4.21 4.04 -21.48
CA VAL A 276 -4.01 3.93 -20.04
C VAL A 276 -3.01 2.82 -19.75
N LEU A 277 -1.87 3.18 -19.16
CA LEU A 277 -0.94 2.25 -18.56
C LEU A 277 -1.33 2.01 -17.10
N ALA A 278 -1.45 0.74 -16.71
CA ALA A 278 -1.46 0.29 -15.33
C ALA A 278 -0.18 -0.51 -15.05
N VAL A 279 0.54 -0.15 -14.01
CA VAL A 279 1.70 -0.89 -13.51
C VAL A 279 1.35 -1.42 -12.13
N THR A 280 1.58 -2.70 -11.88
CA THR A 280 1.32 -3.36 -10.60
C THR A 280 2.62 -3.95 -10.08
N ALA A 281 3.01 -3.57 -8.87
CA ALA A 281 4.06 -4.23 -8.09
C ALA A 281 3.44 -5.39 -7.30
N LEU A 282 4.17 -6.48 -7.17
CA LEU A 282 3.83 -7.69 -6.40
C LEU A 282 5.00 -8.00 -5.47
N ASP A 283 4.74 -8.22 -4.19
CA ASP A 283 5.74 -8.66 -3.21
C ASP A 283 5.80 -10.19 -3.08
N ALA A 284 6.64 -10.69 -2.18
CA ALA A 284 6.79 -12.12 -1.89
C ALA A 284 5.61 -12.71 -1.11
N ALA A 285 4.89 -11.90 -0.32
CA ALA A 285 3.70 -12.30 0.43
C ALA A 285 2.42 -12.35 -0.42
N GLY A 286 2.48 -11.84 -1.65
CA GLY A 286 1.38 -11.80 -2.60
C GLY A 286 0.56 -10.51 -2.58
N GLN A 287 0.97 -9.48 -1.84
CA GLN A 287 0.30 -8.18 -1.83
C GLN A 287 0.69 -7.36 -3.05
N THR A 288 -0.19 -6.44 -3.44
CA THR A 288 -0.01 -5.68 -4.68
C THR A 288 -0.36 -4.21 -4.54
N THR A 289 0.41 -3.38 -5.26
CA THR A 289 0.15 -1.95 -5.40
C THR A 289 0.11 -1.58 -6.87
N THR A 290 -0.94 -0.88 -7.29
CA THR A 290 -1.14 -0.49 -8.69
C THR A 290 -1.11 1.02 -8.89
N ALA A 291 -0.33 1.48 -9.86
CA ALA A 291 -0.26 2.87 -10.31
C ALA A 291 -0.71 3.00 -11.76
N THR A 292 -1.46 4.07 -12.07
CA THR A 292 -1.96 4.32 -13.43
C THR A 292 -1.45 5.63 -14.05
N ARG A 293 -1.29 5.61 -15.38
CA ARG A 293 -0.93 6.77 -16.21
C ARG A 293 -1.73 6.75 -17.51
N SER A 294 -2.58 7.76 -17.70
CA SER A 294 -3.18 8.05 -19.01
C SER A 294 -2.24 8.89 -19.87
N PHE A 295 -2.22 8.64 -21.18
CA PHE A 295 -1.50 9.46 -22.15
C PHE A 295 -2.12 9.34 -23.55
N THR A 296 -1.92 10.36 -24.37
CA THR A 296 -2.27 10.36 -25.80
C THR A 296 -0.99 10.29 -26.64
N LEU A 297 -0.79 9.22 -27.40
CA LEU A 297 0.23 9.18 -28.44
C LEU A 297 -0.30 9.88 -29.69
N ARG A 298 0.33 11.01 -30.06
CA ARG A 298 -0.09 11.77 -31.24
C ARG A 298 0.33 11.08 -32.52
N ASP A 299 -0.57 11.10 -33.50
CA ASP A 299 -0.22 10.80 -34.88
C ASP A 299 0.42 12.02 -35.56
N ILE A 300 1.72 12.20 -35.32
CA ILE A 300 2.47 13.31 -35.90
C ILE A 300 2.46 13.25 -37.43
N ALA A 301 2.45 12.05 -38.03
CA ALA A 301 2.41 11.89 -39.47
C ALA A 301 1.07 12.42 -40.03
N CYS A 302 -0.05 11.98 -39.44
CA CYS A 302 -1.37 12.42 -39.83
C CYS A 302 -1.58 13.92 -39.58
N GLU A 303 -1.16 14.46 -38.44
CA GLU A 303 -1.28 15.88 -38.12
C GLU A 303 -0.58 16.76 -39.16
N GLN A 304 0.63 16.38 -39.57
CA GLN A 304 1.41 17.11 -40.56
C GLN A 304 0.79 16.98 -41.97
N ALA A 305 0.30 15.80 -42.33
CA ALA A 305 -0.36 15.57 -43.60
C ALA A 305 -1.67 16.38 -43.70
N THR A 306 -2.44 16.44 -42.62
CA THR A 306 -3.66 17.25 -42.49
C THR A 306 -3.38 18.74 -42.71
N LYS A 307 -2.35 19.28 -42.03
CA LYS A 307 -1.93 20.69 -42.20
C LYS A 307 -1.50 20.97 -43.65
N LYS A 308 -0.70 20.09 -44.26
CA LYS A 308 -0.27 20.21 -45.67
C LYS A 308 -1.46 20.19 -46.62
N LEU A 309 -2.42 19.28 -46.40
CA LEU A 309 -3.65 19.18 -47.20
C LEU A 309 -4.51 20.45 -47.09
N ALA A 310 -4.71 20.97 -45.88
CA ALA A 310 -5.46 22.21 -45.66
C ALA A 310 -4.82 23.41 -46.39
N LYS A 311 -3.48 23.55 -46.29
CA LYS A 311 -2.72 24.60 -47.00
C LYS A 311 -2.85 24.46 -48.52
N ALA A 312 -2.73 23.25 -49.05
CA ALA A 312 -2.87 22.98 -50.48
C ALA A 312 -4.29 23.24 -51.00
N LYS A 313 -5.33 22.86 -50.25
CA LYS A 313 -6.75 23.17 -50.56
C LYS A 313 -6.97 24.69 -50.65
N LYS A 314 -6.49 25.44 -49.65
CA LYS A 314 -6.60 26.92 -49.63
C LYS A 314 -5.87 27.58 -50.81
N ALA A 315 -4.65 27.11 -51.12
CA ALA A 315 -3.87 27.63 -52.24
C ALA A 315 -4.53 27.34 -53.60
N ASN A 316 -5.05 26.13 -53.81
CA ASN A 316 -5.76 25.77 -55.04
C ASN A 316 -7.06 26.58 -55.19
N LYS A 317 -7.84 26.76 -54.11
CA LYS A 317 -9.05 27.61 -54.11
C LYS A 317 -8.73 29.05 -54.52
N LYS A 318 -7.65 29.64 -53.99
CA LYS A 318 -7.18 30.98 -54.38
C LYS A 318 -6.78 31.03 -55.86
N ALA A 319 -6.04 30.03 -56.35
CA ALA A 319 -5.63 29.97 -57.76
C ALA A 319 -6.82 29.83 -58.72
N VAL A 320 -7.81 29.00 -58.38
CA VAL A 320 -9.06 28.85 -59.15
C VAL A 320 -9.85 30.16 -59.19
N LYS A 321 -9.97 30.87 -58.06
CA LYS A 321 -10.63 32.19 -58.02
C LYS A 321 -9.89 33.23 -58.87
N ALA A 322 -8.56 33.26 -58.79
CA ALA A 322 -7.73 34.17 -59.58
C ALA A 322 -7.87 33.91 -61.09
N LEU A 323 -7.86 32.63 -61.50
CA LEU A 323 -8.11 32.22 -62.88
C LEU A 323 -9.51 32.65 -63.33
N LYS A 324 -10.56 32.38 -62.55
CA LYS A 324 -11.94 32.81 -62.87
C LYS A 324 -12.05 34.33 -63.04
N LYS A 325 -11.40 35.11 -62.16
CA LYS A 325 -11.37 36.59 -62.26
C LYS A 325 -10.62 37.07 -63.51
N ALA A 326 -9.46 36.49 -63.80
CA ALA A 326 -8.69 36.82 -65.01
C ALA A 326 -9.49 36.50 -66.29
N THR A 327 -10.14 35.33 -66.34
CA THR A 327 -10.96 34.90 -67.48
C THR A 327 -12.19 35.77 -67.66
N LYS A 328 -12.90 36.14 -66.57
CA LYS A 328 -14.04 37.07 -66.64
C LYS A 328 -13.62 38.44 -67.17
N ASN A 329 -12.49 38.97 -66.70
CA ASN A 329 -11.94 40.24 -67.19
C ASN A 329 -11.57 40.18 -68.67
N LEU A 330 -10.92 39.10 -69.12
CA LEU A 330 -10.61 38.91 -70.54
C LEU A 330 -11.88 38.88 -71.40
N LYS A 331 -12.91 38.13 -70.99
CA LYS A 331 -14.21 38.08 -71.69
C LYS A 331 -14.88 39.45 -71.76
N ALA A 332 -14.88 40.20 -70.64
CA ALA A 332 -15.46 41.54 -70.60
C ALA A 332 -14.73 42.54 -71.51
N LEU A 333 -13.40 42.49 -71.56
CA LEU A 333 -12.60 43.35 -72.44
C LEU A 333 -12.82 43.03 -73.93
N LYS A 334 -13.00 41.74 -74.27
CA LYS A 334 -13.34 41.33 -75.64
C LYS A 334 -14.74 41.80 -76.05
N LYS A 335 -15.73 41.73 -75.15
CA LYS A 335 -17.11 42.16 -75.42
C LYS A 335 -17.26 43.67 -75.61
N LYS A 336 -16.35 44.48 -75.04
CA LYS A 336 -16.37 45.95 -75.11
C LYS A 336 -15.48 46.52 -76.22
N ASP A 337 -14.99 45.69 -77.14
CA ASP A 337 -14.04 46.08 -78.20
C ASP A 337 -12.85 46.91 -77.68
N ALA A 338 -12.35 46.55 -76.50
CA ALA A 338 -11.23 47.25 -75.90
C ALA A 338 -9.97 47.12 -76.78
N SER A 339 -9.09 48.13 -76.74
CA SER A 339 -7.83 48.15 -77.51
C SER A 339 -7.08 46.81 -77.48
N LYS A 340 -6.51 46.39 -78.63
CA LYS A 340 -5.72 45.15 -78.78
C LYS A 340 -4.68 44.95 -77.67
N ALA A 341 -4.01 46.01 -77.24
CA ALA A 341 -3.04 45.99 -76.15
C ALA A 341 -3.65 45.53 -74.80
N LYS A 342 -4.84 46.04 -74.43
CA LYS A 342 -5.57 45.64 -73.21
C LYS A 342 -5.97 44.17 -73.26
N ILE A 343 -6.47 43.68 -74.40
CA ILE A 343 -6.83 42.27 -74.61
C ILE A 343 -5.60 41.37 -74.46
N LYS A 344 -4.48 41.72 -75.11
CA LYS A 344 -3.20 40.96 -75.00
C LYS A 344 -2.71 40.87 -73.56
N LYS A 345 -2.74 41.97 -72.81
CA LYS A 345 -2.36 42.00 -71.38
C LYS A 345 -3.28 41.12 -70.52
N ALA A 346 -4.58 41.13 -70.77
CA ALA A 346 -5.53 40.29 -70.07
C ALA A 346 -5.36 38.79 -70.40
N ALA A 347 -5.07 38.46 -71.67
CA ALA A 347 -4.77 37.09 -72.10
C ALA A 347 -3.53 36.54 -71.40
N LYS A 348 -2.44 37.32 -71.30
CA LYS A 348 -1.23 36.94 -70.57
C LYS A 348 -1.50 36.72 -69.06
N LYS A 349 -2.40 37.51 -68.45
CA LYS A 349 -2.84 37.28 -67.07
C LYS A 349 -3.59 35.96 -66.90
N VAL A 350 -4.44 35.59 -67.86
CA VAL A 350 -5.12 34.28 -67.87
C VAL A 350 -4.09 33.16 -67.96
N GLU A 351 -3.14 33.25 -68.89
CA GLU A 351 -2.09 32.23 -69.05
C GLU A 351 -1.27 32.03 -67.77
N LYS A 352 -0.81 33.12 -67.13
CA LYS A 352 -0.10 33.07 -65.84
C LYS A 352 -0.98 32.44 -64.75
N ALA A 353 -2.26 32.81 -64.68
CA ALA A 353 -3.19 32.24 -63.70
C ALA A 353 -3.47 30.76 -63.95
N THR A 354 -3.51 30.31 -65.22
CA THR A 354 -3.65 28.90 -65.59
C THR A 354 -2.44 28.10 -65.14
N LYS A 355 -1.21 28.58 -65.41
CA LYS A 355 0.03 27.94 -64.93
C LYS A 355 0.05 27.79 -63.41
N VAL A 356 -0.34 28.84 -62.68
CA VAL A 356 -0.45 28.81 -61.21
C VAL A 356 -1.52 27.80 -60.75
N LYS A 357 -2.71 27.78 -61.37
CA LYS A 357 -3.78 26.82 -61.05
C LYS A 357 -3.33 25.38 -61.27
N THR A 358 -2.63 25.09 -62.36
CA THR A 358 -2.11 23.74 -62.65
C THR A 358 -1.07 23.32 -61.61
N SER A 359 -0.12 24.21 -61.27
CA SER A 359 0.87 23.96 -60.22
C SER A 359 0.22 23.69 -58.86
N LYS A 360 -0.73 24.52 -58.43
CA LYS A 360 -1.44 24.33 -57.15
C LYS A 360 -2.37 23.10 -57.16
N GLY A 361 -2.94 22.75 -58.31
CA GLY A 361 -3.69 21.51 -58.50
C GLY A 361 -2.82 20.26 -58.33
N LYS A 362 -1.62 20.23 -58.92
CA LYS A 362 -0.64 19.15 -58.73
C LYS A 362 -0.21 19.04 -57.26
N ALA A 363 0.08 20.17 -56.61
CA ALA A 363 0.44 20.20 -55.19
C ALA A 363 -0.69 19.67 -54.29
N LEU A 364 -1.95 20.01 -54.59
CA LEU A 364 -3.11 19.45 -53.90
C LEU A 364 -3.23 17.94 -54.12
N GLY A 365 -3.01 17.43 -55.34
CA GLY A 365 -2.98 16.00 -55.62
C GLY A 365 -1.91 15.26 -54.81
N LYS A 366 -0.69 15.82 -54.71
CA LYS A 366 0.38 15.28 -53.87
C LYS A 366 0.00 15.28 -52.39
N ALA A 367 -0.57 16.39 -51.89
CA ALA A 367 -0.99 16.50 -50.49
C ALA A 367 -2.15 15.54 -50.13
N LYS A 368 -3.06 15.26 -51.08
CA LYS A 368 -4.13 14.26 -50.88
C LYS A 368 -3.55 12.86 -50.70
N ARG A 369 -2.64 12.42 -51.58
CA ARG A 369 -1.99 11.11 -51.44
C ARG A 369 -1.19 10.98 -50.14
N GLY A 370 -0.47 12.03 -49.77
CA GLY A 370 0.28 12.05 -48.51
C GLY A 370 -0.61 12.00 -47.26
N PHE A 371 -1.85 12.51 -47.33
CA PHE A 371 -2.84 12.37 -46.26
C PHE A 371 -3.40 10.94 -46.19
N THR A 372 -3.79 10.35 -47.33
CA THR A 372 -4.30 8.98 -47.37
C THR A 372 -3.27 7.94 -46.91
N SER A 373 -1.98 8.20 -47.09
CA SER A 373 -0.91 7.30 -46.64
C SER A 373 -0.62 7.37 -45.14
N ALA A 374 -1.12 8.39 -44.44
CA ALA A 374 -0.61 8.76 -43.12
C ALA A 374 -1.69 8.90 -42.03
N CYS A 375 -2.99 8.68 -42.31
CA CYS A 375 -4.11 8.95 -41.39
C CYS A 375 -5.16 7.83 -41.36
#